data_AF-A0AAX6GMP3-F1
#
_entry.id   AF-A0AAX6GMP3-F1
#
_cell.length_a   1.000
_cell.length_b   1.000
_cell.length_c   1.000
_cell.angle_alpha   90.00
_cell.angle_beta   90.00
_cell.angle_gamma   90.00
#
_symmetry.space_group_name_H-M   'P 1'
#
loop_
_entity.id
_entity.type
_entity.pdbx_description
1 polymer ?
#
loop_
_entity_poly.entity_id
_entity_poly.type
_entity_poly.pdbx_seq_one_letter_code
_entity_poly.pdbx_strand_id
1 'polypeptide(L)'
;MSKGSIEKHASIDAQLRLIAPKKVSEDDKLVEYDAILLDRFLDILQELHGEDLRETVQECYELSAEYEGSHDPKKLEELGSVLTSLDPGDSIVVASSFSHMLNLANLAEEVQIAYRRRTKLKKGDFADENNATTESDIEETLKRLVGDLKKTPREVFDALKSQMVDLVLTAHPTQSVRRSLLQKHTRIRNCLAQLNEKDITPDDKQELDEALQREIQAAFRTDEIRRTPPTPQDEMRAGMSYFHETIWKGVPKFLRRVDTALKNIGIDERVPYNAPLIQFSSWMGGDRDGNPRVTPEVTRDVCLLARMMAAKLYYAQIEDLMFELSMWRCNDELRVRAQELHQSSKKDAKHYIEFWKQVPPNEPYRVILGYVRDKLYTHVSALVIYWQMELLTFLRKQHSRTLTSFWSLLSSVTDHSALVVIDLLLMEAFLTSCAKCQPLDSPL
;
A
#
# COMPACT_ATOMS: atom_id res chain seq x y z
N MET A 1 28.77 8.78 -19.27
CA MET A 1 29.11 9.16 -17.88
C MET A 1 30.51 9.77 -17.88
N SER A 2 30.65 11.05 -17.50
CA SER A 2 31.93 11.78 -17.54
C SER A 2 32.79 11.44 -16.31
N LYS A 3 34.12 11.55 -16.42
CA LYS A 3 35.09 11.27 -15.34
C LYS A 3 34.75 11.96 -13.99
N GLY A 4 34.11 13.13 -14.03
CA GLY A 4 33.73 13.87 -12.83
C GLY A 4 32.61 13.23 -12.00
N SER A 5 31.66 12.52 -12.62
CA SER A 5 30.60 11.79 -11.89
C SER A 5 31.16 10.57 -11.14
N ILE A 6 32.18 9.91 -11.70
CA ILE A 6 32.85 8.76 -11.07
C ILE A 6 33.66 9.19 -9.83
N GLU A 7 34.36 10.33 -9.90
CA GLU A 7 35.13 10.86 -8.77
C GLU A 7 34.22 11.36 -7.63
N LYS A 8 33.06 11.95 -7.96
CA LYS A 8 32.07 12.42 -6.99
C LYS A 8 31.34 11.27 -6.27
N HIS A 9 30.90 10.24 -7.00
CA HIS A 9 30.33 9.03 -6.39
C HIS A 9 31.34 8.33 -5.46
N ALA A 10 32.62 8.30 -5.82
CA ALA A 10 33.67 7.75 -4.98
C ALA A 10 33.87 8.54 -3.68
N SER A 11 33.57 9.84 -3.67
CA SER A 11 33.66 10.70 -2.48
C SER A 11 32.55 10.39 -1.45
N ILE A 12 31.30 10.25 -1.90
CA ILE A 12 30.15 9.94 -1.05
C ILE A 12 30.28 8.53 -0.44
N ASP A 13 30.61 7.53 -1.26
CA ASP A 13 30.86 6.16 -0.79
C ASP A 13 32.00 6.12 0.24
N ALA A 14 33.08 6.89 0.03
CA ALA A 14 34.19 6.97 0.97
C ALA A 14 33.76 7.57 2.32
N GLN A 15 32.99 8.66 2.33
CA GLN A 15 32.49 9.30 3.56
C GLN A 15 31.59 8.36 4.36
N LEU A 16 30.63 7.70 3.70
CA LEU A 16 29.75 6.72 4.36
C LEU A 16 30.54 5.55 4.96
N ARG A 17 31.62 5.11 4.30
CA ARG A 17 32.51 4.06 4.83
C ARG A 17 33.36 4.52 6.02
N LEU A 18 33.57 5.82 6.22
CA LEU A 18 34.22 6.29 7.45
C LEU A 18 33.30 6.11 8.66
N ILE A 19 31.99 6.31 8.48
CA ILE A 19 30.97 6.13 9.51
C ILE A 19 30.69 4.64 9.74
N ALA A 20 30.57 3.87 8.66
CA ALA A 20 30.31 2.43 8.68
C ALA A 20 31.44 1.62 8.02
N PRO A 21 32.61 1.46 8.69
CA PRO A 21 33.81 0.89 8.07
C PRO A 21 33.77 -0.62 7.86
N LYS A 22 32.82 -1.32 8.50
CA LYS A 22 32.73 -2.78 8.45
C LYS A 22 31.38 -3.20 7.90
N LYS A 23 31.40 -4.10 6.92
CA LYS A 23 30.20 -4.83 6.49
C LYS A 23 29.67 -5.67 7.64
N VAL A 24 28.36 -5.63 7.88
CA VAL A 24 27.73 -6.45 8.93
C VAL A 24 27.40 -7.86 8.45
N SER A 25 27.36 -8.08 7.13
CA SER A 25 27.21 -9.39 6.49
C SER A 25 27.96 -9.42 5.15
N GLU A 26 28.23 -10.61 4.60
CA GLU A 26 28.93 -10.73 3.30
C GLU A 26 28.15 -10.10 2.13
N ASP A 27 26.83 -10.12 2.23
CA ASP A 27 25.88 -9.54 1.28
C ASP A 27 25.40 -8.14 1.68
N ASP A 28 26.09 -7.50 2.62
CA ASP A 28 25.82 -6.11 2.99
C ASP A 28 26.24 -5.17 1.86
N LYS A 29 25.25 -4.48 1.32
CA LYS A 29 25.35 -3.50 0.25
C LYS A 29 24.72 -2.17 0.64
N LEU A 30 24.41 -1.95 1.93
CA LEU A 30 23.67 -0.75 2.35
C LEU A 30 24.38 0.54 1.93
N VAL A 31 25.68 0.62 2.17
CA VAL A 31 26.50 1.78 1.77
C VAL A 31 26.53 1.96 0.26
N GLU A 32 26.59 0.86 -0.50
CA GLU A 32 26.58 0.88 -1.97
C GLU A 32 25.23 1.41 -2.49
N TYR A 33 24.13 1.01 -1.86
CA TYR A 33 22.78 1.47 -2.19
C TYR A 33 22.59 2.96 -1.89
N ASP A 34 22.98 3.37 -0.69
CA ASP A 34 22.81 4.74 -0.23
C ASP A 34 23.66 5.71 -1.06
N ALA A 35 24.91 5.33 -1.36
CA ALA A 35 25.78 6.12 -2.24
C ALA A 35 25.20 6.32 -3.64
N ILE A 36 24.63 5.27 -4.26
CA ILE A 36 24.00 5.39 -5.59
C ILE A 36 22.80 6.33 -5.53
N LEU A 37 21.93 6.18 -4.52
CA LEU A 37 20.73 7.01 -4.38
C LEU A 37 21.09 8.48 -4.15
N LEU A 38 22.08 8.74 -3.29
CA LEU A 38 22.53 10.09 -2.98
C LEU A 38 23.22 10.76 -4.17
N ASP A 39 24.08 10.04 -4.89
CA ASP A 39 24.74 10.54 -6.10
C ASP A 39 23.69 10.96 -7.16
N ARG A 40 22.71 10.10 -7.43
CA ARG A 40 21.61 10.42 -8.36
C ARG A 40 20.76 11.58 -7.88
N PHE A 41 20.49 11.66 -6.58
CA PHE A 41 19.73 12.77 -6.01
C PHE A 41 20.45 14.11 -6.17
N LEU A 42 21.75 14.18 -5.89
CA LEU A 42 22.55 15.39 -6.03
C LEU A 42 22.67 15.84 -7.50
N ASP A 43 22.79 14.90 -8.44
CA ASP A 43 22.77 15.23 -9.87
C ASP A 43 21.41 15.84 -10.27
N ILE A 44 20.29 15.28 -9.80
CA ILE A 44 18.94 15.84 -10.02
C ILE A 44 18.81 17.23 -9.38
N LEU A 45 19.36 17.43 -8.18
CA LEU A 45 19.34 18.71 -7.48
C LEU A 45 20.10 19.78 -8.29
N GLN A 46 21.27 19.42 -8.83
CA GLN A 46 22.06 20.30 -9.69
C GLN A 46 21.30 20.68 -10.97
N GLU A 47 20.64 19.72 -11.62
CA GLU A 47 19.87 19.98 -12.83
C GLU A 47 18.67 20.91 -12.59
N LEU A 48 18.03 20.82 -11.43
CA LEU A 48 16.82 21.58 -11.11
C LEU A 48 17.11 22.96 -10.51
N HIS A 49 18.16 23.08 -9.68
CA HIS A 49 18.41 24.25 -8.85
C HIS A 49 19.81 24.87 -9.02
N GLY A 50 20.66 24.28 -9.86
CA GLY A 50 22.01 24.78 -10.13
C GLY A 50 23.10 24.18 -9.23
N GLU A 51 24.34 24.48 -9.56
CA GLU A 51 25.52 23.92 -8.89
C GLU A 51 25.70 24.47 -7.48
N ASP A 52 25.49 25.77 -7.26
CA ASP A 52 25.64 26.43 -5.95
C ASP A 52 24.79 25.76 -4.85
N LEU A 53 23.54 25.42 -5.16
CA LEU A 53 22.65 24.79 -4.19
C LEU A 53 23.00 23.32 -3.95
N ARG A 54 23.46 22.61 -5.00
CA ARG A 54 24.00 21.25 -4.87
C ARG A 54 25.20 21.25 -3.94
N GLU A 55 26.14 22.17 -4.13
CA GLU A 55 27.33 22.32 -3.28
C GLU A 55 26.95 22.64 -1.85
N THR A 56 25.99 23.54 -1.63
CA THR A 56 25.48 23.88 -0.29
C THR A 56 24.90 22.67 0.44
N VAL A 57 24.08 21.86 -0.24
CA VAL A 57 23.51 20.63 0.34
C VAL A 57 24.62 19.61 0.63
N GLN A 58 25.59 19.48 -0.27
CA GLN A 58 26.73 18.59 -0.07
C GLN A 58 27.60 19.04 1.11
N GLU A 59 27.91 20.33 1.25
CA GLU A 59 28.66 20.89 2.37
C GLU A 59 27.94 20.63 3.71
N CYS A 60 26.61 20.86 3.75
CA CYS A 60 25.81 20.55 4.93
C CYS A 60 25.88 19.05 5.29
N TYR A 61 25.85 18.18 4.29
CA TYR A 61 25.94 16.74 4.48
C TYR A 61 27.32 16.34 5.03
N GLU A 62 28.40 16.88 4.45
CA GLU A 62 29.78 16.63 4.87
C GLU A 62 30.03 17.10 6.31
N LEU A 63 29.61 18.32 6.66
CA LEU A 63 29.72 18.84 8.03
C LEU A 63 28.94 17.98 9.04
N SER A 64 27.76 17.48 8.66
CA SER A 64 26.97 16.58 9.51
C SER A 64 27.62 15.20 9.69
N ALA A 65 28.25 14.66 8.64
CA ALA A 65 28.99 13.40 8.68
C ALA A 65 30.28 13.52 9.53
N GLU A 66 31.01 14.63 9.41
CA GLU A 66 32.17 14.94 10.24
C GLU A 66 31.79 15.10 11.72
N TYR A 67 30.64 15.72 11.98
CA TYR A 67 30.09 15.82 13.33
C TYR A 67 29.80 14.44 13.91
N GLU A 68 29.15 13.52 13.17
CA GLU A 68 28.88 12.17 13.67
C GLU A 68 30.18 11.40 13.97
N GLY A 69 31.24 11.60 13.16
CA GLY A 69 32.53 10.96 13.39
C GLY A 69 33.33 11.51 14.58
N SER A 70 33.27 12.83 14.82
CA SER A 70 34.12 13.52 15.80
C SER A 70 33.40 13.98 17.06
N HIS A 71 32.09 14.18 16.98
CA HIS A 71 31.22 14.83 17.97
C HIS A 71 31.70 16.22 18.41
N ASP A 72 32.48 16.93 17.57
CA ASP A 72 32.98 18.28 17.86
C ASP A 72 31.85 19.32 17.72
N PRO A 73 31.46 20.03 18.80
CA PRO A 73 30.43 21.07 18.73
C PRO A 73 30.73 22.18 17.72
N LYS A 74 32.00 22.44 17.40
CA LYS A 74 32.37 23.44 16.39
C LYS A 74 31.81 23.12 15.01
N LYS A 75 31.66 21.83 14.67
CA LYS A 75 31.06 21.41 13.40
C LYS A 75 29.58 21.76 13.31
N LEU A 76 28.87 21.72 14.45
CA LEU A 76 27.49 22.21 14.51
C LEU A 76 27.41 23.73 14.41
N GLU A 77 28.40 24.46 14.94
CA GLU A 77 28.48 25.92 14.76
C GLU A 77 28.75 26.29 13.29
N GLU A 78 29.67 25.58 12.62
CA GLU A 78 29.92 25.71 11.18
C GLU A 78 28.64 25.43 10.37
N LEU A 79 27.98 24.29 10.61
CA LEU A 79 26.71 23.95 9.96
C LEU A 79 25.61 24.99 10.22
N GLY A 80 25.49 25.47 11.47
CA GLY A 80 24.54 26.51 11.85
C GLY A 80 24.80 27.83 11.13
N SER A 81 26.07 28.17 10.88
CA SER A 81 26.43 29.38 10.13
C SER A 81 26.00 29.28 8.66
N VAL A 82 26.18 28.12 8.02
CA VAL A 82 25.71 27.86 6.66
C VAL A 82 24.19 27.98 6.62
N LEU A 83 23.47 27.26 7.48
CA LEU A 83 22.00 27.24 7.50
C LEU A 83 21.37 28.61 7.78
N THR A 84 21.98 29.43 8.65
CA THR A 84 21.46 30.77 8.96
C THR A 84 21.79 31.82 7.92
N SER A 85 22.73 31.54 7.00
CA SER A 85 23.06 32.42 5.88
C SER A 85 22.11 32.29 4.69
N LEU A 86 21.34 31.21 4.62
CA LEU A 86 20.40 30.93 3.53
C LEU A 86 19.20 31.86 3.57
N ASP A 87 18.73 32.28 2.40
CA ASP A 87 17.44 32.95 2.30
C ASP A 87 16.28 31.95 2.52
N PRO A 88 15.03 32.42 2.75
CA PRO A 88 13.91 31.54 3.01
C PRO A 88 13.59 30.53 1.90
N GLY A 89 13.85 30.88 0.64
CA GLY A 89 13.66 29.99 -0.51
C GLY A 89 14.66 28.83 -0.47
N ASP A 90 15.95 29.14 -0.35
CA ASP A 90 17.02 28.15 -0.26
C ASP A 90 16.88 27.29 0.99
N SER A 91 16.49 27.88 2.13
CA SER A 91 16.21 27.15 3.37
C SER A 91 15.18 26.03 3.19
N ILE A 92 14.12 26.29 2.43
CA ILE A 92 13.07 25.29 2.13
C ILE A 92 13.65 24.17 1.28
N VAL A 93 14.42 24.50 0.24
CA VAL A 93 14.98 23.49 -0.68
C VAL A 93 16.03 22.63 0.03
N VAL A 94 16.90 23.23 0.84
CA VAL A 94 17.89 22.49 1.64
C VAL A 94 17.19 21.56 2.64
N ALA A 95 16.22 22.06 3.42
CA ALA A 95 15.48 21.23 4.37
C ALA A 95 14.71 20.09 3.68
N SER A 96 14.07 20.38 2.54
CA SER A 96 13.37 19.37 1.74
C SER A 96 14.34 18.32 1.18
N SER A 97 15.54 18.75 0.76
CA SER A 97 16.57 17.85 0.23
C SER A 97 17.02 16.84 1.28
N PHE A 98 17.29 17.28 2.52
CA PHE A 98 17.62 16.36 3.61
C PHE A 98 16.47 15.41 3.97
N SER A 99 15.21 15.87 3.93
CA SER A 99 14.04 14.99 4.09
C SER A 99 14.01 13.88 3.03
N HIS A 100 14.23 14.24 1.76
CA HIS A 100 14.27 13.28 0.66
C HIS A 100 15.47 12.33 0.74
N MET A 101 16.67 12.83 1.08
CA MET A 101 17.85 12.00 1.29
C MET A 101 17.62 10.96 2.39
N LEU A 102 17.02 11.37 3.52
CA LEU A 102 16.66 10.45 4.59
C LEU A 102 15.62 9.41 4.13
N ASN A 103 14.63 9.82 3.33
CA ASN A 103 13.67 8.89 2.76
C ASN A 103 14.34 7.88 1.81
N LEU A 104 15.29 8.32 0.99
CA LEU A 104 16.08 7.43 0.12
C LEU A 104 16.94 6.45 0.93
N ALA A 105 17.60 6.91 2.00
CA ALA A 105 18.35 6.05 2.91
C ALA A 105 17.46 4.98 3.56
N ASN A 106 16.26 5.35 4.01
CA ASN A 106 15.27 4.40 4.53
C ASN A 106 14.87 3.35 3.46
N LEU A 107 14.72 3.76 2.20
CA LEU A 107 14.44 2.81 1.11
C LEU A 107 15.61 1.87 0.82
N ALA A 108 16.85 2.36 0.90
CA ALA A 108 18.05 1.52 0.80
C ALA A 108 18.09 0.49 1.93
N GLU A 109 17.77 0.91 3.17
CA GLU A 109 17.67 0.02 4.32
C GLU A 109 16.59 -1.04 4.13
N GLU A 110 15.39 -0.65 3.68
CA GLU A 110 14.30 -1.59 3.39
C GLU A 110 14.70 -2.65 2.35
N VAL A 111 15.41 -2.25 1.28
CA VAL A 111 15.92 -3.20 0.28
C VAL A 111 17.00 -4.09 0.88
N GLN A 112 17.94 -3.54 1.64
CA GLN A 112 18.96 -4.33 2.31
C GLN A 112 18.33 -5.37 3.25
N ILE A 113 17.35 -4.98 4.07
CA ILE A 113 16.65 -5.90 4.98
C ILE A 113 15.90 -6.98 4.20
N ALA A 114 15.20 -6.61 3.13
CA ALA A 114 14.39 -7.54 2.35
C ALA A 114 15.22 -8.63 1.62
N TYR A 115 16.44 -8.29 1.20
CA TYR A 115 17.33 -9.19 0.45
C TYR A 115 18.49 -9.75 1.25
N ARG A 116 18.67 -9.33 2.52
CA ARG A 116 19.69 -9.89 3.42
C ARG A 116 19.43 -11.38 3.63
N ARG A 117 20.48 -12.19 3.46
CA ARG A 117 20.45 -13.61 3.75
C ARG A 117 20.30 -13.83 5.25
N ARG A 118 19.41 -14.75 5.62
CA ARG A 118 19.23 -15.16 7.01
C ARG A 118 20.43 -15.96 7.51
N THR A 119 20.87 -15.65 8.72
CA THR A 119 21.92 -16.40 9.42
C THR A 119 21.35 -17.74 9.88
N LYS A 120 21.98 -18.86 9.50
CA LYS A 120 21.53 -20.20 9.90
C LYS A 120 22.08 -20.66 11.26
N LEU A 121 23.12 -19.99 11.76
CA LEU A 121 23.73 -20.28 13.05
C LEU A 121 23.03 -19.46 14.14
N LYS A 122 22.17 -20.10 14.91
CA LYS A 122 21.37 -19.51 15.99
C LYS A 122 21.43 -20.41 17.21
N LYS A 123 21.38 -19.84 18.41
CA LYS A 123 21.25 -20.57 19.70
C LYS A 123 19.80 -20.86 20.05
N GLY A 124 18.84 -20.13 19.48
CA GLY A 124 17.41 -20.29 19.71
C GLY A 124 16.93 -19.71 21.06
N ASP A 125 17.68 -18.75 21.63
CA ASP A 125 17.34 -18.07 22.88
C ASP A 125 16.58 -16.75 22.65
N PHE A 126 16.19 -16.06 23.73
CA PHE A 126 15.48 -14.78 23.63
C PHE A 126 16.28 -13.68 22.94
N ALA A 127 17.62 -13.74 22.95
CA ALA A 127 18.44 -12.75 22.26
C ALA A 127 18.34 -12.94 20.74
N ASP A 128 18.28 -14.19 20.28
CA ASP A 128 18.07 -14.50 18.85
C ASP A 128 16.69 -14.05 18.35
N GLU A 129 15.63 -14.21 19.14
CA GLU A 129 14.26 -13.82 18.74
C GLU A 129 14.05 -12.29 18.70
N ASN A 130 14.95 -11.51 19.30
CA ASN A 130 14.85 -10.04 19.33
C ASN A 130 15.39 -9.36 18.07
N ASN A 131 15.92 -10.09 17.09
CA ASN A 131 16.51 -9.53 15.89
C ASN A 131 16.08 -10.32 14.65
N ALA A 132 15.55 -9.64 13.63
CA ALA A 132 15.07 -10.26 12.39
C ALA A 132 16.14 -11.10 11.63
N THR A 133 17.43 -10.84 11.87
CA THR A 133 18.52 -11.63 11.28
C THR A 133 18.68 -13.02 11.92
N THR A 134 18.22 -13.18 13.16
CA THR A 134 18.35 -14.38 13.99
C THR A 134 17.01 -14.97 14.43
N GLU A 135 15.89 -14.26 14.28
CA GLU A 135 14.55 -14.72 14.70
C GLU A 135 14.17 -16.06 14.04
N SER A 136 13.44 -16.90 14.76
CA SER A 136 12.94 -18.16 14.22
C SER A 136 11.85 -17.91 13.20
N ASP A 137 11.97 -18.52 12.02
CA ASP A 137 10.84 -18.55 11.10
C ASP A 137 9.72 -19.48 11.60
N ILE A 138 8.58 -19.50 10.90
CA ILE A 138 7.44 -20.31 11.33
C ILE A 138 7.80 -21.80 11.38
N GLU A 139 8.57 -22.32 10.42
CA GLU A 139 8.95 -23.74 10.38
C GLU A 139 9.96 -24.08 11.49
N GLU A 140 10.96 -23.22 11.71
CA GLU A 140 11.90 -23.31 12.83
C GLU A 140 11.15 -23.34 14.16
N THR A 141 10.15 -22.47 14.32
CA THR A 141 9.27 -22.43 15.49
C THR A 141 8.49 -23.73 15.66
N LEU A 142 7.83 -24.24 14.61
CA LEU A 142 7.08 -25.49 14.67
C LEU A 142 7.99 -26.68 15.00
N LYS A 143 9.18 -26.74 14.42
CA LYS A 143 10.20 -27.77 14.69
C LYS A 143 10.68 -27.72 16.13
N ARG A 144 10.90 -26.53 16.71
CA ARG A 144 11.26 -26.35 18.12
C ARG A 144 10.14 -26.81 19.06
N LEU A 145 8.88 -26.53 18.73
CA LEU A 145 7.72 -27.00 19.51
C LEU A 145 7.64 -28.53 19.56
N VAL A 146 7.85 -29.19 18.42
CA VAL A 146 7.80 -30.67 18.34
C VAL A 146 9.07 -31.32 18.89
N GLY A 147 10.23 -30.77 18.53
CA GLY A 147 11.56 -31.30 18.84
C GLY A 147 11.96 -31.08 20.29
N ASP A 148 11.92 -29.84 20.77
CA ASP A 148 12.48 -29.46 22.07
C ASP A 148 11.40 -29.49 23.16
N LEU A 149 10.23 -28.90 22.87
CA LEU A 149 9.10 -28.86 23.81
C LEU A 149 8.19 -30.10 23.76
N LYS A 150 8.52 -31.08 22.90
CA LYS A 150 7.84 -32.39 22.79
C LYS A 150 6.32 -32.30 22.59
N LYS A 151 5.84 -31.23 21.93
CA LYS A 151 4.45 -31.12 21.51
C LYS A 151 4.17 -32.05 20.33
N THR A 152 3.00 -32.66 20.29
CA THR A 152 2.61 -33.43 19.13
C THR A 152 2.29 -32.49 17.95
N PRO A 153 2.56 -32.89 16.70
CA PRO A 153 2.18 -32.09 15.53
C PRO A 153 0.68 -31.73 15.51
N ARG A 154 -0.16 -32.61 16.06
CA ARG A 154 -1.61 -32.38 16.11
C ARG A 154 -1.98 -31.29 17.11
N GLU A 155 -1.37 -31.26 18.29
CA GLU A 155 -1.57 -30.18 19.26
C GLU A 155 -1.18 -28.81 18.68
N VAL A 156 -0.07 -28.75 17.94
CA VAL A 156 0.38 -27.53 17.26
C VAL A 156 -0.64 -27.07 16.21
N PHE A 157 -1.14 -28.00 15.40
CA PHE A 157 -2.16 -27.70 14.39
C PHE A 157 -3.48 -27.24 15.01
N ASP A 158 -3.94 -27.89 16.08
CA ASP A 158 -5.16 -27.52 16.77
C ASP A 158 -5.04 -26.15 17.46
N ALA A 159 -3.86 -25.83 18.03
CA ALA A 159 -3.57 -24.50 18.57
C ALA A 159 -3.62 -23.42 17.48
N LEU A 160 -2.97 -23.65 16.33
CA LEU A 160 -2.99 -22.72 15.19
C LEU A 160 -4.41 -22.44 14.71
N LYS A 161 -5.29 -23.43 14.62
CA LYS A 161 -6.70 -23.21 14.22
C LYS A 161 -7.46 -22.27 15.16
N SER A 162 -7.06 -22.21 16.43
CA SER A 162 -7.70 -21.37 17.45
C SER A 162 -6.98 -20.04 17.71
N GLN A 163 -5.78 -19.86 17.17
CA GLN A 163 -5.00 -18.66 17.34
C GLN A 163 -5.55 -17.54 16.46
N MET A 164 -5.55 -16.32 17.00
CA MET A 164 -5.90 -15.10 16.28
C MET A 164 -4.91 -14.01 16.66
N VAL A 165 -4.33 -13.37 15.65
CA VAL A 165 -3.53 -12.15 15.79
C VAL A 165 -4.33 -11.00 15.17
N ASP A 166 -4.71 -10.00 15.97
CA ASP A 166 -5.37 -8.79 15.46
C ASP A 166 -4.37 -7.62 15.43
N LEU A 167 -4.13 -7.09 14.23
CA LEU A 167 -3.25 -5.94 13.99
C LEU A 167 -4.09 -4.67 13.84
N VAL A 168 -4.00 -3.77 14.82
CA VAL A 168 -4.77 -2.52 14.83
C VAL A 168 -3.98 -1.39 14.16
N LEU A 169 -4.43 -0.94 12.98
CA LEU A 169 -3.83 0.18 12.26
C LEU A 169 -4.27 1.52 12.85
N THR A 170 -3.29 2.36 13.21
CA THR A 170 -3.48 3.71 13.75
C THR A 170 -3.06 4.77 12.73
N ALA A 171 -3.52 6.01 12.93
CA ALA A 171 -3.08 7.13 12.10
C ALA A 171 -1.61 7.48 12.41
N HIS A 172 -0.85 7.85 11.39
CA HIS A 172 0.51 8.35 11.61
C HIS A 172 0.47 9.82 12.04
N PRO A 173 1.04 10.18 13.22
CA PRO A 173 0.85 11.51 13.82
C PRO A 173 1.42 12.67 13.00
N THR A 174 2.44 12.41 12.16
CA THR A 174 3.19 13.47 11.46
C THR A 174 3.33 13.28 9.94
N GLN A 175 2.96 12.11 9.39
CA GLN A 175 3.29 11.76 7.99
C GLN A 175 2.21 10.87 7.39
N SER A 176 1.12 11.48 6.88
CA SER A 176 0.24 10.78 5.95
C SER A 176 0.89 10.76 4.57
N VAL A 177 1.85 9.85 4.35
CA VAL A 177 2.48 9.69 3.04
C VAL A 177 1.41 9.40 2.00
N ARG A 178 1.38 10.16 0.91
CA ARG A 178 0.38 9.98 -0.15
C ARG A 178 0.63 8.63 -0.83
N ARG A 179 -0.45 7.93 -1.24
CA ARG A 179 -0.36 6.69 -2.02
C ARG A 179 0.54 6.83 -3.25
N SER A 180 0.48 7.98 -3.93
CA SER A 180 1.33 8.27 -5.09
C SER A 180 2.82 8.23 -4.75
N LEU A 181 3.20 8.70 -3.55
CA LEU A 181 4.59 8.68 -3.10
C LEU A 181 5.03 7.26 -2.70
N LEU A 182 4.17 6.49 -2.01
CA LEU A 182 4.42 5.07 -1.72
C LEU A 182 4.66 4.23 -2.99
N GLN A 183 3.94 4.52 -4.07
CA GLN A 183 4.15 3.86 -5.36
C GLN A 183 5.51 4.22 -5.98
N LYS A 184 5.94 5.49 -5.89
CA LYS A 184 7.28 5.92 -6.33
C LYS A 184 8.37 5.24 -5.52
N HIS A 185 8.23 5.21 -4.20
CA HIS A 185 9.14 4.52 -3.29
C HIS A 185 9.25 3.03 -3.62
N THR A 186 8.13 2.39 -3.93
CA THR A 186 8.12 0.99 -4.39
C THR A 186 8.87 0.80 -5.70
N ARG A 187 8.75 1.71 -6.67
CA ARG A 187 9.52 1.65 -7.92
C ARG A 187 11.01 1.87 -7.69
N ILE A 188 11.40 2.84 -6.85
CA ILE A 188 12.79 3.08 -6.46
C ILE A 188 13.40 1.82 -5.86
N ARG A 189 12.71 1.17 -4.91
CA ARG A 189 13.15 -0.11 -4.32
C ARG A 189 13.31 -1.21 -5.35
N ASN A 190 12.37 -1.33 -6.29
CA ASN A 190 12.43 -2.35 -7.34
C ASN A 190 13.62 -2.11 -8.29
N CYS A 191 13.87 -0.87 -8.70
CA CYS A 191 15.03 -0.51 -9.52
C CYS A 191 16.34 -0.83 -8.78
N LEU A 192 16.43 -0.45 -7.50
CA LEU A 192 17.62 -0.69 -6.68
C LEU A 192 17.90 -2.19 -6.49
N ALA A 193 16.87 -3.00 -6.29
CA ALA A 193 17.00 -4.45 -6.20
C ALA A 193 17.48 -5.07 -7.53
N GLN A 194 16.91 -4.64 -8.67
CA GLN A 194 17.25 -5.16 -10.00
C GLN A 194 18.66 -4.75 -10.45
N LEU A 195 19.10 -3.53 -10.15
CA LEU A 195 20.46 -3.06 -10.44
C LEU A 195 21.56 -3.92 -9.79
N ASN A 196 21.20 -4.71 -8.78
CA ASN A 196 22.10 -5.54 -7.99
C ASN A 196 22.01 -7.03 -8.29
N GLU A 197 21.25 -7.42 -9.31
CA GLU A 197 21.24 -8.77 -9.83
C GLU A 197 22.60 -9.12 -10.47
N LYS A 198 23.01 -10.38 -10.35
CA LYS A 198 24.37 -10.82 -10.73
C LYS A 198 24.62 -10.80 -12.24
N ASP A 199 23.57 -10.97 -13.03
CA ASP A 199 23.66 -11.23 -14.48
C ASP A 199 22.91 -10.16 -15.29
N ILE A 200 23.02 -8.90 -14.89
CA ILE A 200 22.41 -7.75 -15.59
C ILE A 200 23.25 -7.33 -16.80
N THR A 201 22.59 -7.10 -17.95
CA THR A 201 23.30 -6.60 -19.14
C THR A 201 23.63 -5.11 -18.99
N PRO A 202 24.64 -4.58 -19.73
CA PRO A 202 24.96 -3.15 -19.68
C PRO A 202 23.78 -2.26 -20.09
N ASP A 203 23.02 -2.68 -21.10
CA ASP A 203 21.86 -1.94 -21.60
C ASP A 203 20.73 -1.94 -20.56
N ASP A 204 20.39 -3.09 -19.97
CA ASP A 204 19.39 -3.18 -18.90
C ASP A 204 19.78 -2.33 -17.68
N LYS A 205 21.08 -2.32 -17.34
CA LYS A 205 21.60 -1.51 -16.24
C LYS A 205 21.44 -0.01 -16.53
N GLN A 206 21.69 0.41 -17.77
CA GLN A 206 21.48 1.80 -18.17
C GLN A 206 19.99 2.17 -18.10
N GLU A 207 19.10 1.36 -18.65
CA GLU A 207 17.65 1.60 -18.62
C GLU A 207 17.10 1.67 -17.19
N LEU A 208 17.61 0.81 -16.29
CA LEU A 208 17.24 0.82 -14.87
C LEU A 208 17.78 2.03 -14.13
N ASP A 209 18.99 2.49 -14.44
CA ASP A 209 19.55 3.72 -13.87
C ASP A 209 18.76 4.95 -14.31
N GLU A 210 18.39 5.05 -15.59
CA GLU A 210 17.51 6.09 -16.12
C GLU A 210 16.10 6.04 -15.48
N ALA A 211 15.58 4.83 -15.23
CA ALA A 211 14.32 4.66 -14.53
C ALA A 211 14.38 5.09 -13.06
N LEU A 212 15.48 4.77 -12.38
CA LEU A 212 15.74 5.18 -11.00
C LEU A 212 15.78 6.70 -10.88
N GLN A 213 16.56 7.37 -11.75
CA GLN A 213 16.66 8.84 -11.80
C GLN A 213 15.28 9.49 -11.96
N ARG A 214 14.49 8.98 -12.91
CA ARG A 214 13.14 9.49 -13.20
C ARG A 214 12.20 9.37 -11.99
N GLU A 215 12.27 8.25 -11.27
CA GLU A 215 11.41 8.04 -10.09
C GLU A 215 11.88 8.87 -8.89
N ILE A 216 13.19 9.03 -8.67
CA ILE A 216 13.74 9.94 -7.65
C ILE A 216 13.31 11.38 -7.94
N GLN A 217 13.47 11.86 -9.18
CA GLN A 217 13.06 13.20 -9.58
C GLN A 217 11.53 13.39 -9.41
N ALA A 218 10.74 12.38 -9.76
CA ALA A 218 9.30 12.43 -9.59
C ALA A 218 8.87 12.45 -8.11
N ALA A 219 9.63 11.78 -7.23
CA ALA A 219 9.41 11.82 -5.79
C ALA A 219 9.77 13.21 -5.23
N PHE A 220 10.94 13.74 -5.59
CA PHE A 220 11.41 15.07 -5.17
C PHE A 220 10.46 16.21 -5.56
N ARG A 221 9.91 16.15 -6.78
CA ARG A 221 8.96 17.16 -7.27
C ARG A 221 7.53 16.98 -6.74
N THR A 222 7.30 16.01 -5.86
CA THR A 222 5.99 15.78 -5.24
C THR A 222 6.03 16.23 -3.78
N ASP A 223 5.28 17.28 -3.43
CA ASP A 223 5.15 17.78 -2.05
C ASP A 223 4.88 16.63 -1.04
N GLU A 224 5.89 16.27 -0.23
CA GLU A 224 5.78 15.30 0.87
C GLU A 224 4.91 15.86 1.99
N ILE A 225 5.17 17.12 2.35
CA ILE A 225 4.43 17.85 3.36
C ILE A 225 3.15 18.41 2.73
N ARG A 226 2.00 17.96 3.22
CA ARG A 226 0.73 18.55 2.81
C ARG A 226 0.62 19.98 3.34
N ARG A 227 0.35 20.93 2.45
CA ARG A 227 0.06 22.33 2.81
C ARG A 227 -1.17 22.47 3.71
N THR A 228 -2.09 21.51 3.64
CA THR A 228 -3.27 21.41 4.51
C THR A 228 -3.21 20.12 5.32
N PRO A 229 -3.53 20.17 6.63
CA PRO A 229 -3.63 18.96 7.44
C PRO A 229 -4.61 17.95 6.82
N PRO A 230 -4.29 16.65 6.81
CA PRO A 230 -5.21 15.64 6.31
C PRO A 230 -6.50 15.64 7.12
N THR A 231 -7.61 15.37 6.43
CA THR A 231 -8.87 15.03 7.10
C THR A 231 -8.78 13.61 7.68
N PRO A 232 -9.55 13.24 8.71
CA PRO A 232 -9.58 11.85 9.19
C PRO A 232 -9.92 10.83 8.08
N GLN A 233 -10.75 11.22 7.10
CA GLN A 233 -11.02 10.40 5.93
C GLN A 233 -9.80 10.24 5.00
N ASP A 234 -8.91 11.22 4.92
CA ASP A 234 -7.63 11.11 4.22
C ASP A 234 -6.68 10.15 4.93
N GLU A 235 -6.60 10.22 6.26
CA GLU A 235 -5.77 9.33 7.08
C GLU A 235 -6.21 7.88 6.90
N MET A 236 -7.52 7.61 6.96
CA MET A 236 -8.04 6.27 6.66
C MET A 236 -7.68 5.80 5.24
N ARG A 237 -7.85 6.65 4.22
CA ARG A 237 -7.46 6.29 2.84
C ARG A 237 -5.97 6.02 2.69
N ALA A 238 -5.13 6.77 3.41
CA ALA A 238 -3.69 6.58 3.43
C ALA A 238 -3.33 5.25 4.11
N GLY A 239 -3.88 4.96 5.29
CA GLY A 239 -3.65 3.69 5.97
C GLY A 239 -4.11 2.47 5.16
N MET A 240 -5.26 2.58 4.49
CA MET A 240 -5.76 1.52 3.61
C MET A 240 -4.93 1.31 2.33
N SER A 241 -4.01 2.22 2.00
CA SER A 241 -3.12 2.01 0.85
C SER A 241 -2.19 0.81 1.06
N TYR A 242 -1.75 0.53 2.30
CA TYR A 242 -0.95 -0.65 2.61
C TYR A 242 -1.69 -1.96 2.33
N PHE A 243 -3.03 -1.99 2.47
CA PHE A 243 -3.81 -3.16 2.04
C PHE A 243 -3.67 -3.43 0.56
N HIS A 244 -3.85 -2.38 -0.24
CA HIS A 244 -3.78 -2.49 -1.69
C HIS A 244 -2.38 -2.88 -2.17
N GLU A 245 -1.33 -2.28 -1.58
CA GLU A 245 0.03 -2.43 -2.08
C GLU A 245 0.72 -3.71 -1.55
N THR A 246 0.50 -4.12 -0.29
CA THR A 246 1.25 -5.23 0.34
C THR A 246 0.39 -6.28 1.03
N ILE A 247 -0.50 -5.90 1.95
CA ILE A 247 -1.16 -6.85 2.87
C ILE A 247 -2.09 -7.80 2.13
N TRP A 248 -2.84 -7.32 1.13
CA TRP A 248 -3.81 -8.13 0.37
C TRP A 248 -3.18 -9.38 -0.27
N LYS A 249 -1.97 -9.23 -0.81
CA LYS A 249 -1.20 -10.35 -1.39
C LYS A 249 -0.33 -11.06 -0.34
N GLY A 250 0.11 -10.32 0.68
CA GLY A 250 0.98 -10.82 1.75
C GLY A 250 0.32 -11.87 2.63
N VAL A 251 -0.93 -11.67 3.06
CA VAL A 251 -1.63 -12.58 3.97
C VAL A 251 -1.80 -13.98 3.36
N PRO A 252 -2.38 -14.16 2.14
CA PRO A 252 -2.43 -15.47 1.51
C PRO A 252 -1.06 -16.10 1.27
N LYS A 253 -0.02 -15.32 0.98
CA LYS A 253 1.35 -15.83 0.79
C LYS A 253 1.92 -16.39 2.09
N PHE A 254 1.70 -15.70 3.22
CA PHE A 254 2.08 -16.18 4.54
C PHE A 254 1.30 -17.42 4.95
N LEU A 255 -0.03 -17.46 4.77
CA LEU A 255 -0.83 -18.65 5.09
C LEU A 255 -0.38 -19.88 4.29
N ARG A 256 0.01 -19.72 3.02
CA ARG A 256 0.63 -20.81 2.24
C ARG A 256 1.97 -21.27 2.84
N ARG A 257 2.76 -20.36 3.43
CA ARG A 257 4.00 -20.73 4.14
C ARG A 257 3.70 -21.54 5.39
N VAL A 258 2.64 -21.21 6.12
CA VAL A 258 2.17 -21.99 7.27
C VAL A 258 1.79 -23.41 6.84
N ASP A 259 1.03 -23.57 5.74
CA ASP A 259 0.71 -24.89 5.19
C ASP A 259 1.96 -25.72 4.86
N THR A 260 2.98 -25.10 4.25
CA THR A 260 4.25 -25.78 3.95
C THR A 260 4.97 -26.21 5.23
N ALA A 261 5.03 -25.34 6.23
CA ALA A 261 5.66 -25.64 7.52
C ALA A 261 4.94 -26.78 8.27
N LEU A 262 3.60 -26.81 8.21
CA LEU A 262 2.78 -27.89 8.79
C LEU A 262 3.07 -29.24 8.12
N LYS A 263 3.18 -29.25 6.79
CA LYS A 263 3.56 -30.44 6.04
C LYS A 263 4.94 -30.97 6.45
N ASN A 264 5.88 -30.07 6.71
CA ASN A 264 7.25 -30.43 7.11
C ASN A 264 7.35 -31.01 8.53
N ILE A 265 6.33 -30.81 9.39
CA ILE A 265 6.22 -31.49 10.69
C ILE A 265 5.27 -32.70 10.67
N GLY A 266 4.80 -33.12 9.49
CA GLY A 266 3.98 -34.33 9.31
C GLY A 266 2.46 -34.11 9.27
N ILE A 267 1.97 -32.87 9.15
CA ILE A 267 0.54 -32.58 8.97
C ILE A 267 0.24 -32.34 7.49
N ASP A 268 -0.47 -33.26 6.83
CA ASP A 268 -0.85 -33.13 5.40
C ASP A 268 -2.17 -32.37 5.19
N GLU A 269 -2.73 -31.80 6.27
CA GLU A 269 -3.88 -30.90 6.24
C GLU A 269 -3.43 -29.44 6.11
N ARG A 270 -4.16 -28.64 5.34
CA ARG A 270 -3.99 -27.18 5.31
C ARG A 270 -4.71 -26.54 6.49
N VAL A 271 -4.29 -25.34 6.87
CA VAL A 271 -5.09 -24.50 7.77
C VAL A 271 -6.45 -24.25 7.11
N PRO A 272 -7.58 -24.47 7.81
CA PRO A 272 -8.89 -24.17 7.27
C PRO A 272 -8.96 -22.72 6.77
N TYR A 273 -9.44 -22.51 5.55
CA TYR A 273 -9.49 -21.18 4.92
C TYR A 273 -10.38 -20.17 5.67
N ASN A 274 -11.23 -20.65 6.57
CA ASN A 274 -12.10 -19.86 7.43
C ASN A 274 -11.52 -19.60 8.83
N ALA A 275 -10.32 -20.11 9.16
CA ALA A 275 -9.65 -19.82 10.41
C ALA A 275 -9.11 -18.38 10.38
N PRO A 276 -9.50 -17.51 11.33
CA PRO A 276 -9.13 -16.10 11.34
C PRO A 276 -7.73 -15.89 11.97
N LEU A 277 -6.71 -16.52 11.39
CA LEU A 277 -5.35 -16.53 11.97
C LEU A 277 -4.76 -15.12 12.10
N ILE A 278 -5.05 -14.27 11.12
CA ILE A 278 -4.65 -12.86 11.09
C ILE A 278 -5.88 -12.01 10.77
N GLN A 279 -6.16 -11.05 11.62
CA GLN A 279 -7.18 -10.02 11.43
C GLN A 279 -6.54 -8.64 11.48
N PHE A 280 -7.25 -7.68 10.90
CA PHE A 280 -6.84 -6.29 10.92
C PHE A 280 -8.01 -5.43 11.36
N SER A 281 -7.71 -4.56 12.31
CA SER A 281 -8.61 -3.56 12.84
C SER A 281 -8.06 -2.16 12.56
N SER A 282 -8.86 -1.12 12.75
CA SER A 282 -8.38 0.26 12.57
C SER A 282 -9.02 1.23 13.55
N TRP A 283 -8.20 2.18 14.03
CA TRP A 283 -8.64 3.34 14.80
C TRP A 283 -8.88 4.59 13.95
N MET A 284 -8.47 4.59 12.68
CA MET A 284 -8.59 5.76 11.81
C MET A 284 -10.06 6.11 11.54
N GLY A 285 -10.49 7.27 12.06
CA GLY A 285 -11.88 7.74 12.01
C GLY A 285 -12.82 7.11 13.06
N GLY A 286 -12.30 6.23 13.92
CA GLY A 286 -13.02 5.66 15.07
C GLY A 286 -12.59 6.29 16.39
N ASP A 287 -11.28 6.43 16.59
CA ASP A 287 -10.71 7.03 17.79
C ASP A 287 -10.98 8.54 17.82
N ARG A 288 -11.67 8.96 18.88
CA ARG A 288 -12.13 10.34 19.12
C ARG A 288 -11.58 10.90 20.43
N ASP A 289 -10.71 10.15 21.11
CA ASP A 289 -10.09 10.61 22.34
C ASP A 289 -9.19 11.81 22.05
N GLY A 290 -9.46 12.95 22.70
CA GLY A 290 -8.73 14.21 22.49
C GLY A 290 -8.80 14.81 21.07
N ASN A 291 -9.57 14.25 20.13
CA ASN A 291 -9.60 14.69 18.73
C ASN A 291 -11.02 15.08 18.25
N PRO A 292 -11.40 16.36 18.35
CA PRO A 292 -12.74 16.83 17.96
C PRO A 292 -13.00 16.75 16.44
N ARG A 293 -11.96 16.49 15.62
CA ARG A 293 -12.11 16.33 14.17
C ARG A 293 -12.80 15.01 13.79
N VAL A 294 -12.87 14.04 14.70
CA VAL A 294 -13.52 12.74 14.46
C VAL A 294 -14.98 12.80 14.91
N THR A 295 -15.86 13.24 14.01
CA THR A 295 -17.31 13.35 14.25
C THR A 295 -18.03 12.02 13.94
N PRO A 296 -19.31 11.85 14.36
CA PRO A 296 -20.10 10.68 13.97
C PRO A 296 -20.19 10.47 12.45
N GLU A 297 -20.28 11.55 11.68
CA GLU A 297 -20.26 11.53 10.21
C GLU A 297 -18.94 11.00 9.68
N VAL A 298 -17.80 11.42 10.25
CA VAL A 298 -16.48 10.88 9.91
C VAL A 298 -16.41 9.37 10.13
N THR A 299 -16.88 8.88 11.29
CA THR A 299 -16.89 7.44 11.58
C THR A 299 -17.73 6.67 10.57
N ARG A 300 -18.91 7.20 10.22
CA ARG A 300 -19.77 6.62 9.20
C ARG A 300 -19.10 6.59 7.83
N ASP A 301 -18.46 7.68 7.44
CA ASP A 301 -17.77 7.84 6.16
C ASP A 301 -16.64 6.81 6.00
N VAL A 302 -15.79 6.65 7.02
CA VAL A 302 -14.68 5.70 6.97
C VAL A 302 -15.15 4.25 6.88
N CYS A 303 -16.27 3.90 7.51
CA CYS A 303 -16.88 2.58 7.36
C CYS A 303 -17.35 2.33 5.92
N LEU A 304 -17.98 3.32 5.28
CA LEU A 304 -18.41 3.21 3.88
C LEU A 304 -17.21 3.14 2.93
N LEU A 305 -16.17 3.93 3.18
CA LEU A 305 -14.91 3.90 2.43
C LEU A 305 -14.25 2.52 2.53
N ALA A 306 -14.18 1.92 3.72
CA ALA A 306 -13.64 0.57 3.91
C ALA A 306 -14.41 -0.48 3.10
N ARG A 307 -15.75 -0.43 3.13
CA ARG A 307 -16.60 -1.34 2.33
C ARG A 307 -16.36 -1.17 0.82
N MET A 308 -16.25 0.08 0.36
CA MET A 308 -15.97 0.38 -1.04
C MET A 308 -14.59 -0.17 -1.46
N MET A 309 -13.56 0.03 -0.62
CA MET A 309 -12.21 -0.45 -0.92
C MET A 309 -12.13 -1.97 -0.94
N ALA A 310 -12.77 -2.66 0.01
CA ALA A 310 -12.88 -4.12 0.01
C ALA A 310 -13.56 -4.63 -1.27
N ALA A 311 -14.71 -4.06 -1.64
CA ALA A 311 -15.43 -4.46 -2.85
C ALA A 311 -14.59 -4.24 -4.12
N LYS A 312 -13.80 -3.16 -4.20
CA LYS A 312 -12.87 -2.93 -5.32
C LYS A 312 -11.75 -3.97 -5.40
N LEU A 313 -11.16 -4.36 -4.27
CA LEU A 313 -10.12 -5.39 -4.23
C LEU A 313 -10.67 -6.77 -4.66
N TYR A 314 -11.84 -7.14 -4.14
CA TYR A 314 -12.51 -8.37 -4.57
C TYR A 314 -12.90 -8.33 -6.04
N TYR A 315 -13.42 -7.20 -6.52
CA TYR A 315 -13.81 -7.04 -7.93
C TYR A 315 -12.63 -7.35 -8.87
N ALA A 316 -11.47 -6.75 -8.63
CA ALA A 316 -10.26 -7.00 -9.42
C ALA A 316 -9.81 -8.48 -9.34
N GLN A 317 -9.82 -9.06 -8.13
CA GLN A 317 -9.39 -10.45 -7.94
C GLN A 317 -10.32 -11.47 -8.63
N ILE A 318 -11.62 -11.16 -8.71
CA ILE A 318 -12.60 -12.00 -9.40
C ILE A 318 -12.38 -11.94 -10.92
N GLU A 319 -12.02 -10.78 -11.47
CA GLU A 319 -11.68 -10.65 -12.90
C GLU A 319 -10.47 -11.52 -13.26
N ASP A 320 -9.40 -11.47 -12.47
CA ASP A 320 -8.23 -12.33 -12.66
C ASP A 320 -8.61 -13.83 -12.59
N LEU A 321 -9.44 -14.20 -11.60
CA LEU A 321 -9.90 -15.58 -11.43
C LEU A 321 -10.77 -16.07 -12.59
N MET A 322 -11.55 -15.17 -13.21
CA MET A 322 -12.31 -15.50 -14.42
C MET A 322 -11.37 -15.91 -15.55
N PHE A 323 -10.22 -15.26 -15.73
CA PHE A 323 -9.25 -15.66 -16.75
C PHE A 323 -8.67 -17.04 -16.47
N GLU A 324 -8.24 -17.29 -15.23
CA GLU A 324 -7.63 -18.55 -14.81
C GLU A 324 -8.59 -19.75 -14.89
N LEU A 325 -9.86 -19.59 -14.48
CA LEU A 325 -10.83 -20.68 -14.41
C LEU A 325 -11.59 -20.89 -15.73
N SER A 326 -10.87 -21.17 -16.81
CA SER A 326 -11.41 -21.44 -18.15
C SER A 326 -11.93 -22.88 -18.36
N MET A 327 -12.04 -23.67 -17.29
CA MET A 327 -12.39 -25.09 -17.38
C MET A 327 -13.88 -25.30 -17.70
N TRP A 328 -14.16 -26.34 -18.49
CA TRP A 328 -15.54 -26.71 -18.88
C TRP A 328 -16.14 -27.82 -18.01
N ARG A 329 -15.31 -28.69 -17.42
CA ARG A 329 -15.76 -29.79 -16.55
C ARG A 329 -16.13 -29.24 -15.18
N CYS A 330 -17.36 -29.54 -14.74
CA CYS A 330 -17.89 -29.15 -13.44
C CYS A 330 -18.83 -30.24 -12.90
N ASN A 331 -19.13 -30.18 -11.60
CA ASN A 331 -20.16 -31.02 -10.99
C ASN A 331 -21.57 -30.61 -11.46
N ASP A 332 -22.55 -31.46 -11.18
CA ASP A 332 -23.92 -31.24 -11.68
C ASP A 332 -24.57 -30.00 -11.04
N GLU A 333 -24.30 -29.73 -9.77
CA GLU A 333 -24.81 -28.54 -9.06
C GLU A 333 -24.33 -27.23 -9.72
N LEU A 334 -23.03 -27.10 -9.97
CA LEU A 334 -22.45 -25.93 -10.64
C LEU A 334 -23.00 -25.78 -12.05
N ARG A 335 -23.22 -26.89 -12.76
CA ARG A 335 -23.77 -26.89 -14.13
C ARG A 335 -25.18 -26.33 -14.16
N VAL A 336 -26.06 -26.80 -13.27
CA VAL A 336 -27.44 -26.29 -13.15
C VAL A 336 -27.40 -24.81 -12.81
N ARG A 337 -26.58 -24.42 -11.82
CA ARG A 337 -26.49 -23.02 -11.39
C ARG A 337 -25.98 -22.10 -12.50
N ALA A 338 -24.96 -22.52 -13.25
CA ALA A 338 -24.43 -21.74 -14.37
C ALA A 338 -25.48 -21.59 -15.49
N GLN A 339 -26.26 -22.63 -15.80
CA GLN A 339 -27.33 -22.56 -16.79
C GLN A 339 -28.44 -21.57 -16.39
N GLU A 340 -28.89 -21.61 -15.12
CA GLU A 340 -29.85 -20.65 -14.58
C GLU A 340 -29.35 -19.20 -14.72
N LEU A 341 -28.11 -18.95 -14.30
CA LEU A 341 -27.51 -17.62 -14.34
C LEU A 341 -27.34 -17.13 -15.78
N HIS A 342 -26.89 -17.99 -16.69
CA HIS A 342 -26.75 -17.66 -18.09
C HIS A 342 -28.08 -17.27 -18.74
N GLN A 343 -29.17 -17.98 -18.43
CA GLN A 343 -30.52 -17.66 -18.92
C GLN A 343 -31.08 -16.37 -18.32
N SER A 344 -30.79 -16.10 -17.04
CA SER A 344 -31.24 -14.88 -16.34
C SER A 344 -30.46 -13.62 -16.71
N SER A 345 -29.30 -13.77 -17.35
CA SER A 345 -28.44 -12.65 -17.71
C SER A 345 -29.09 -11.82 -18.82
N LYS A 346 -29.46 -10.57 -18.50
CA LYS A 346 -30.03 -9.62 -19.46
C LYS A 346 -28.97 -9.19 -20.47
N LYS A 347 -29.37 -8.91 -21.72
CA LYS A 347 -28.49 -8.39 -22.79
C LYS A 347 -27.71 -7.12 -22.41
N ASP A 348 -28.17 -6.37 -21.41
CA ASP A 348 -27.55 -5.14 -20.89
C ASP A 348 -26.55 -5.36 -19.76
N ALA A 349 -26.00 -6.56 -19.59
CA ALA A 349 -24.85 -6.74 -18.70
C ALA A 349 -23.76 -5.72 -19.11
N LYS A 350 -23.25 -4.92 -18.18
CA LYS A 350 -22.12 -4.02 -18.48
C LYS A 350 -20.92 -4.90 -18.78
N HIS A 351 -20.54 -4.97 -20.05
CA HIS A 351 -19.48 -5.87 -20.49
C HIS A 351 -18.16 -5.35 -19.94
N TYR A 352 -17.43 -6.20 -19.22
CA TYR A 352 -16.03 -5.95 -18.91
C TYR A 352 -15.27 -5.79 -20.23
N ILE A 353 -14.33 -4.85 -20.27
CA ILE A 353 -13.66 -4.45 -21.50
C ILE A 353 -12.91 -5.59 -22.19
N GLU A 354 -12.58 -6.69 -21.50
CA GLU A 354 -11.96 -7.85 -22.17
C GLU A 354 -12.97 -8.97 -22.50
N PHE A 355 -14.16 -8.95 -21.88
CA PHE A 355 -15.29 -9.82 -22.22
C PHE A 355 -16.35 -9.03 -23.00
N TRP A 356 -15.97 -8.51 -24.17
CA TRP A 356 -16.86 -7.80 -25.11
C TRP A 356 -18.06 -8.62 -25.59
N LYS A 357 -18.05 -9.93 -25.34
CA LYS A 357 -19.15 -10.86 -25.61
C LYS A 357 -19.57 -11.52 -24.32
N GLN A 358 -20.83 -11.94 -24.27
CA GLN A 358 -21.36 -12.76 -23.18
C GLN A 358 -20.49 -14.02 -22.98
N VAL A 359 -20.18 -14.31 -21.71
CA VAL A 359 -19.44 -15.53 -21.34
C VAL A 359 -20.22 -16.76 -21.83
N PRO A 360 -19.57 -17.66 -22.58
CA PRO A 360 -20.28 -18.78 -23.18
C PRO A 360 -20.67 -19.82 -22.11
N PRO A 361 -21.82 -20.51 -22.27
CA PRO A 361 -22.38 -21.38 -21.24
C PRO A 361 -21.58 -22.66 -20.97
N ASN A 362 -20.63 -23.01 -21.86
CA ASN A 362 -19.69 -24.11 -21.67
C ASN A 362 -18.54 -23.78 -20.70
N GLU A 363 -18.48 -22.54 -20.19
CA GLU A 363 -17.50 -22.09 -19.18
C GLU A 363 -18.23 -21.78 -17.86
N PRO A 364 -18.70 -22.81 -17.12
CA PRO A 364 -19.61 -22.65 -15.98
C PRO A 364 -19.02 -21.82 -14.83
N TYR A 365 -17.71 -21.95 -14.59
CA TYR A 365 -17.01 -21.16 -13.56
C TYR A 365 -17.04 -19.66 -13.88
N ARG A 366 -16.72 -19.29 -15.14
CA ARG A 366 -16.74 -17.90 -15.60
C ARG A 366 -18.13 -17.30 -15.58
N VAL A 367 -19.18 -18.09 -15.87
CA VAL A 367 -20.57 -17.62 -15.76
C VAL A 367 -20.90 -17.22 -14.32
N ILE A 368 -20.54 -18.06 -13.35
CA ILE A 368 -20.81 -17.78 -11.94
C ILE A 368 -19.96 -16.62 -11.43
N LEU A 369 -18.67 -16.60 -11.75
CA LEU A 369 -17.78 -15.51 -11.37
C LEU A 369 -18.19 -14.17 -12.00
N GLY A 370 -18.66 -14.18 -13.25
CA GLY A 370 -19.23 -12.99 -13.89
C GLY A 370 -20.43 -12.44 -13.13
N TYR A 371 -21.32 -13.30 -12.65
CA TYR A 371 -22.43 -12.89 -11.79
C TYR A 371 -21.97 -12.30 -10.45
N VAL A 372 -20.95 -12.90 -9.81
CA VAL A 372 -20.36 -12.38 -8.57
C VAL A 372 -19.74 -11.01 -8.80
N ARG A 373 -18.97 -10.85 -9.89
CA ARG A 373 -18.39 -9.58 -10.32
C ARG A 373 -19.45 -8.51 -10.50
N ASP A 374 -20.55 -8.82 -11.20
CA ASP A 374 -21.63 -7.85 -11.46
C ASP A 374 -22.35 -7.42 -10.17
N LYS A 375 -22.49 -8.34 -9.20
CA LYS A 375 -22.97 -8.00 -7.85
C LYS A 375 -22.02 -7.07 -7.11
N LEU A 376 -20.72 -7.36 -7.15
CA LEU A 376 -19.69 -6.50 -6.54
C LEU A 376 -19.69 -5.11 -7.18
N TYR A 377 -19.80 -5.03 -8.51
CA TYR A 377 -19.91 -3.77 -9.24
C TYR A 377 -21.14 -2.96 -8.83
N THR A 378 -22.28 -3.63 -8.68
CA THR A 378 -23.53 -2.98 -8.22
C THR A 378 -23.37 -2.44 -6.81
N HIS A 379 -22.71 -3.18 -5.90
CA HIS A 379 -22.40 -2.70 -4.56
C HIS A 379 -21.48 -1.48 -4.56
N VAL A 380 -20.39 -1.50 -5.36
CA VAL A 380 -19.49 -0.35 -5.51
C VAL A 380 -20.25 0.85 -6.07
N SER A 381 -21.06 0.65 -7.10
CA SER A 381 -21.84 1.70 -7.75
C SER A 381 -22.86 2.32 -6.80
N ALA A 382 -23.59 1.51 -6.03
CA ALA A 382 -24.54 1.98 -5.02
C ALA A 382 -23.86 2.82 -3.93
N LEU A 383 -22.68 2.40 -3.46
CA LEU A 383 -21.88 3.19 -2.52
C LEU A 383 -21.44 4.53 -3.12
N VAL A 384 -20.98 4.55 -4.38
CA VAL A 384 -20.58 5.80 -5.05
C VAL A 384 -21.77 6.74 -5.24
N ILE A 385 -22.93 6.23 -5.67
CA ILE A 385 -24.14 7.01 -5.86
C ILE A 385 -24.61 7.59 -4.52
N TYR A 386 -24.60 6.79 -3.46
CA TYR A 386 -24.94 7.23 -2.10
C TYR A 386 -24.11 8.48 -1.71
N TRP A 387 -22.80 8.41 -1.92
CA TRP A 387 -21.88 9.53 -1.66
C TRP A 387 -22.16 10.76 -2.54
N GLN A 388 -22.47 10.55 -3.83
CA GLN A 388 -22.86 11.64 -4.73
C GLN A 388 -24.17 12.31 -4.30
N MET A 389 -25.15 11.54 -3.84
CA MET A 389 -26.42 12.07 -3.34
C MET A 389 -26.24 12.87 -2.05
N GLU A 390 -25.40 12.41 -1.11
CA GLU A 390 -25.06 13.20 0.08
C GLU A 390 -24.34 14.50 -0.29
N LEU A 391 -23.39 14.47 -1.23
CA LEU A 391 -22.71 15.67 -1.71
C LEU A 391 -23.70 16.64 -2.36
N LEU A 392 -24.62 16.15 -3.20
CA LEU A 392 -25.67 16.96 -3.81
C LEU A 392 -26.62 17.56 -2.75
N THR A 393 -26.91 16.81 -1.69
CA THR A 393 -27.75 17.27 -0.57
C THR A 393 -27.04 18.32 0.27
N PHE A 394 -25.73 18.16 0.51
CA PHE A 394 -24.86 19.13 1.17
C PHE A 394 -24.73 20.43 0.36
N LEU A 395 -24.45 20.32 -0.95
CA LEU A 395 -24.38 21.46 -1.87
C LEU A 395 -25.73 22.20 -1.96
N ARG A 396 -26.86 21.48 -1.95
CA ARG A 396 -28.22 22.07 -1.86
C ARG A 396 -28.44 22.85 -0.56
N LYS A 397 -27.88 22.39 0.56
CA LYS A 397 -27.98 23.09 1.85
C LYS A 397 -27.07 24.32 1.92
N GLN A 398 -25.92 24.32 1.25
CA GLN A 398 -25.00 25.47 1.23
C GLN A 398 -25.37 26.56 0.22
N HIS A 399 -26.01 26.24 -0.90
CA HIS A 399 -26.33 27.21 -1.96
C HIS A 399 -27.84 27.32 -2.22
N SER A 400 -28.53 28.17 -1.45
CA SER A 400 -29.92 28.60 -1.76
C SER A 400 -30.00 29.77 -2.75
N ARG A 401 -28.87 30.25 -3.28
CA ARG A 401 -28.84 31.28 -4.34
C ARG A 401 -27.78 30.90 -5.37
N THR A 402 -28.12 31.12 -6.64
CA THR A 402 -27.35 30.83 -7.88
C THR A 402 -27.19 29.35 -8.27
N LEU A 403 -28.27 28.75 -8.78
CA LEU A 403 -28.27 27.45 -9.49
C LEU A 403 -29.02 27.56 -10.82
N THR A 404 -28.42 28.25 -11.80
CA THR A 404 -28.85 28.13 -13.20
C THR A 404 -27.70 27.69 -14.10
N SER A 405 -26.47 28.15 -13.80
CA SER A 405 -25.28 27.88 -14.62
C SER A 405 -24.58 26.54 -14.29
N PHE A 406 -24.73 26.02 -13.07
CA PHE A 406 -24.08 24.76 -12.66
C PHE A 406 -24.88 23.52 -13.12
N TRP A 407 -26.21 23.67 -13.26
CA TRP A 407 -27.11 22.61 -13.73
C TRP A 407 -26.94 22.31 -15.23
N SER A 408 -26.64 23.32 -16.07
CA SER A 408 -26.38 23.07 -17.48
C SER A 408 -25.08 22.29 -17.71
N LEU A 409 -24.06 22.52 -16.87
CA LEU A 409 -22.77 21.84 -16.97
C LEU A 409 -22.87 20.36 -16.58
N LEU A 410 -23.59 20.04 -15.49
CA LEU A 410 -23.80 18.66 -15.05
C LEU A 410 -24.64 17.85 -16.05
N SER A 411 -25.63 18.47 -16.70
CA SER A 411 -26.46 17.79 -17.71
C SER A 411 -25.68 17.38 -18.96
N SER A 412 -24.61 18.11 -19.32
CA SER A 412 -23.79 17.78 -20.49
C SER A 412 -22.81 16.61 -20.28
N VAL A 413 -22.57 16.21 -19.03
CA VAL A 413 -21.64 15.11 -18.68
C VAL A 413 -22.38 13.79 -18.41
N THR A 414 -23.71 13.82 -18.28
CA THR A 414 -24.53 12.65 -17.92
C THR A 414 -25.12 11.88 -19.12
N ASP A 415 -24.76 12.24 -20.35
CA ASP A 415 -25.70 11.99 -21.46
C ASP A 415 -25.82 10.53 -21.91
N HIS A 416 -24.87 9.63 -21.67
CA HIS A 416 -25.02 8.22 -22.11
C HIS A 416 -24.67 7.22 -21.02
N SER A 417 -25.62 6.97 -20.10
CA SER A 417 -25.85 5.69 -19.35
C SER A 417 -26.43 5.86 -17.92
N ALA A 418 -26.57 7.08 -17.41
CA ALA A 418 -26.98 7.32 -16.02
C ALA A 418 -28.50 7.52 -15.80
N LEU A 419 -29.25 7.98 -16.81
CA LEU A 419 -30.67 8.32 -16.66
C LEU A 419 -31.57 7.11 -16.37
N VAL A 420 -31.28 5.94 -16.97
CA VAL A 420 -32.07 4.71 -16.75
C VAL A 420 -31.91 4.17 -15.31
N VAL A 421 -30.78 4.43 -14.67
CA VAL A 421 -30.51 4.01 -13.28
C VAL A 421 -31.19 4.94 -12.27
N ILE A 422 -31.33 6.22 -12.60
CA ILE A 422 -32.02 7.21 -11.77
C ILE A 422 -33.55 6.96 -11.76
N ASP A 423 -34.14 6.60 -12.91
CA ASP A 423 -35.58 6.31 -13.00
C ASP A 423 -35.96 4.97 -12.33
N LEU A 424 -35.10 3.95 -12.39
CA LEU A 424 -35.32 2.67 -11.70
C LEU A 424 -35.17 2.78 -10.17
N LEU A 425 -34.23 3.61 -9.68
CA LEU A 425 -34.03 3.84 -8.25
C LEU A 425 -35.09 4.77 -7.63
N LEU A 426 -35.67 5.69 -8.41
CA LEU A 426 -36.83 6.47 -7.95
C LEU A 426 -38.06 5.57 -7.76
N MET A 427 -38.25 4.52 -8.57
CA MET A 427 -39.32 3.53 -8.33
C MET A 427 -39.04 2.61 -7.13
N GLU A 428 -37.79 2.14 -6.92
CA GLU A 428 -37.47 1.29 -5.76
C GLU A 428 -37.46 2.06 -4.42
N ALA A 429 -37.03 3.32 -4.40
CA ALA A 429 -37.13 4.17 -3.21
C ALA A 429 -38.60 4.49 -2.86
N PHE A 430 -39.49 4.60 -3.87
CA PHE A 430 -40.92 4.79 -3.65
C PHE A 430 -41.60 3.52 -3.14
N LEU A 431 -41.15 2.34 -3.57
CA LEU A 431 -41.69 1.04 -3.14
C LEU A 431 -41.22 0.64 -1.74
N THR A 432 -39.98 0.96 -1.36
CA THR A 432 -39.46 0.69 0.00
C THR A 432 -40.04 1.63 1.06
N SER A 433 -40.58 2.80 0.66
CA SER A 433 -41.32 3.71 1.56
C SER A 433 -42.78 3.32 1.81
N CYS A 434 -43.31 2.29 1.13
CA CYS A 434 -44.69 1.81 1.29
C CYS A 434 -44.83 0.59 2.22
N ALA A 435 -43.74 0.04 2.76
CA ALA A 435 -43.77 -1.01 3.78
C ALA A 435 -43.72 -0.40 5.19
N LYS A 436 -44.85 0.17 5.62
CA LYS A 436 -45.12 0.60 7.01
C LYS A 436 -44.80 -0.54 8.00
N CYS A 437 -44.00 -0.29 9.03
CA CYS A 437 -44.47 0.15 10.36
C CYS A 437 -45.73 -0.61 10.82
N GLN A 438 -45.54 -1.66 11.61
CA GLN A 438 -46.58 -2.10 12.55
C GLN A 438 -46.56 -1.19 13.79
N PRO A 439 -47.74 -0.78 14.32
CA PRO A 439 -47.84 0.02 15.52
C PRO A 439 -47.65 -0.85 16.77
N LEU A 440 -46.88 -0.34 17.73
CA LEU A 440 -46.95 -0.76 19.13
C LEU A 440 -48.21 -0.14 19.74
N ASP A 441 -49.28 -0.93 19.83
CA ASP A 441 -50.40 -0.62 20.71
C ASP A 441 -50.02 -0.98 22.15
N SER A 442 -50.07 0.01 23.03
CA SER A 442 -50.26 -0.17 24.47
C SER A 442 -51.51 0.58 24.86
N PRO A 443 -52.34 -0.01 25.75
CA PRO A 443 -52.74 0.82 26.89
C PRO A 443 -52.80 0.05 28.21
N LEU A 444 -52.36 0.79 29.25
CA LEU A 444 -52.41 0.56 30.71
C LEU A 444 -51.38 -0.39 31.32
#